data_AF-A0A819J6X4-F1
#
_entry.id   AF-A0A819J6X4-F1
#
_cell.length_a   1.000
_cell.length_b   1.000
_cell.length_c   1.000
_cell.angle_alpha   90.00
_cell.angle_beta   90.00
_cell.angle_gamma   90.00
#
_symmetry.space_group_name_H-M   'P 1'
#
loop_
_entity.id
_entity.type
_entity.pdbx_description
1 polymer ?
#
loop_
_entity_poly.entity_id
_entity_poly.type
_entity_poly.pdbx_seq_one_letter_code
_entity_poly.pdbx_strand_id
1 'polypeptide(L)'
;MDNEDEAKCPPSIKMVFSSNIVKCTLNVLHQVMFDIQTKNLELQRYGTSIADLHRIITSLLKKLNDRLEQKYFGQQTRILLNAMPEDVREKLISSFVKYLGSIIQYIHKYYDEHSLLAESVAIFGITEIDQIKFDQIEKFVAILNLEVDHDKLFEEIISLQNTYKEVNSYRQVDQNGPP
;
A
#
# COMPACT_ATOMS: atom_id res chain seq x y z
N MET A 1 42.90 -20.77 12.39
CA MET A 1 42.82 -19.45 11.73
C MET A 1 41.53 -18.85 12.22
N ASP A 2 41.62 -18.28 13.42
CA ASP A 2 40.52 -17.58 14.06
C ASP A 2 40.33 -16.27 13.30
N ASN A 3 39.11 -16.02 12.82
CA ASN A 3 38.78 -14.83 12.06
C ASN A 3 38.98 -13.59 12.94
N GLU A 4 40.05 -12.83 12.68
CA GLU A 4 40.40 -11.55 13.32
C GLU A 4 39.44 -10.40 12.94
N ASP A 5 38.29 -10.68 12.32
CA ASP A 5 37.29 -9.70 11.90
C ASP A 5 36.16 -9.45 12.92
N GLU A 6 36.21 -10.03 14.13
CA GLU A 6 35.43 -9.53 15.28
C GLU A 6 36.01 -8.20 15.81
N ALA A 7 36.10 -7.21 14.94
CA ALA A 7 36.52 -5.86 15.27
C ALA A 7 35.55 -5.23 16.30
N LYS A 8 35.97 -5.25 17.56
CA LYS A 8 35.72 -4.25 18.64
C LYS A 8 34.35 -3.53 18.62
N CYS A 9 33.23 -4.25 18.63
CA CYS A 9 31.96 -3.62 19.01
C CYS A 9 32.02 -3.27 20.52
N PRO A 10 31.92 -1.97 20.91
CA PRO A 10 31.98 -1.56 22.31
C PRO A 10 30.97 -2.33 23.17
N PRO A 11 31.31 -2.71 24.42
CA PRO A 11 30.42 -3.48 25.29
C PRO A 11 29.04 -2.83 25.49
N SER A 12 29.00 -1.50 25.57
CA SER A 12 27.76 -0.72 25.66
C SER A 12 26.86 -0.91 24.43
N ILE A 13 27.44 -0.95 23.22
CA ILE A 13 26.69 -1.19 21.99
C ILE A 13 26.19 -2.63 21.93
N LYS A 14 27.03 -3.62 22.28
CA LYS A 14 26.61 -5.03 22.37
C LYS A 14 25.44 -5.20 23.34
N MET A 15 25.46 -4.51 24.48
CA MET A 15 24.38 -4.56 25.47
C MET A 15 23.06 -4.00 24.93
N VAL A 16 23.10 -2.88 24.19
CA VAL A 16 21.92 -2.28 23.54
C VAL A 16 21.27 -3.25 22.57
N PHE A 17 22.05 -3.84 21.65
CA PHE A 17 21.50 -4.77 20.64
C PHE A 17 21.16 -6.16 21.19
N SER A 18 21.63 -6.50 22.39
CA SER A 18 21.20 -7.70 23.11
C SER A 18 19.81 -7.57 23.73
N SER A 19 19.32 -6.35 23.92
CA SER A 19 18.00 -6.07 24.50
C SER A 19 16.85 -6.52 23.60
N ASN A 20 15.93 -7.30 24.17
CA ASN A 20 14.70 -7.70 23.47
C ASN A 20 13.83 -6.50 23.09
N ILE A 21 13.85 -5.42 23.86
CA ILE A 21 13.12 -4.17 23.55
C ILE A 21 13.66 -3.55 22.27
N VAL A 22 15.00 -3.47 22.15
CA VAL A 22 15.67 -2.93 20.97
C VAL A 22 15.40 -3.81 19.76
N LYS A 23 15.58 -5.13 19.89
CA LYS A 23 15.26 -6.09 18.81
C LYS A 23 13.80 -5.98 18.37
N CYS A 24 12.87 -5.86 19.31
CA CYS A 24 11.45 -5.71 19.05
C CYS A 24 11.17 -4.42 18.26
N THR A 25 11.74 -3.30 18.71
CA THR A 25 11.62 -2.00 18.04
C THR A 25 12.19 -2.01 16.63
N LEU A 26 13.39 -2.58 16.45
CA LEU A 26 14.03 -2.69 15.13
C LEU A 26 13.21 -3.55 14.16
N ASN A 27 12.58 -4.62 14.64
CA ASN A 27 11.70 -5.45 13.81
C ASN A 27 10.47 -4.65 13.31
N VAL A 28 9.85 -3.84 14.17
CA VAL A 28 8.74 -2.97 13.76
C VAL A 28 9.21 -1.95 12.73
N LEU A 29 10.32 -1.25 13.01
CA LEU A 29 10.87 -0.26 12.10
C LEU A 29 11.19 -0.88 10.74
N HIS A 30 11.84 -2.05 10.72
CA HIS A 30 12.16 -2.74 9.47
C HIS A 30 10.91 -3.10 8.67
N GLN A 31 9.88 -3.66 9.31
CA GLN A 31 8.62 -4.02 8.65
C GLN A 31 7.90 -2.82 8.05
N VAL A 32 7.78 -1.74 8.82
CA VAL A 32 7.08 -0.52 8.38
C VAL A 32 7.89 0.22 7.32
N MET A 33 9.21 0.34 7.49
CA MET A 33 10.08 0.98 6.49
C MET A 33 10.09 0.19 5.18
N PHE A 34 10.10 -1.14 5.23
CA PHE A 34 10.04 -1.95 4.02
C PHE A 34 8.75 -1.71 3.22
N ASP A 35 7.61 -1.66 3.91
CA ASP A 35 6.31 -1.38 3.29
C ASP A 35 6.30 0.02 2.63
N ILE A 36 6.82 1.03 3.33
CA ILE A 36 6.92 2.41 2.83
C ILE A 36 7.90 2.51 1.66
N GLN A 37 9.09 1.93 1.78
CA GLN A 37 10.13 1.97 0.74
C GLN A 37 9.67 1.30 -0.54
N THR A 38 9.01 0.14 -0.43
CA THR A 38 8.46 -0.57 -1.59
C THR A 38 7.49 0.34 -2.37
N LYS A 39 6.62 1.05 -1.65
CA LYS A 39 5.62 1.95 -2.26
C LYS A 39 6.25 3.24 -2.78
N ASN A 40 7.27 3.78 -2.10
CA ASN A 40 8.05 4.91 -2.61
C ASN A 40 8.77 4.58 -3.92
N LEU A 41 9.37 3.38 -4.03
CA LEU A 41 9.99 2.94 -5.27
C LEU A 41 8.97 2.81 -6.39
N GLU A 42 7.76 2.34 -6.09
CA GLU A 42 6.64 2.29 -7.04
C GLU A 42 6.26 3.70 -7.53
N LEU A 43 6.16 4.67 -6.62
CA LEU A 43 5.87 6.07 -6.96
C LEU A 43 6.97 6.71 -7.82
N GLN A 44 8.23 6.33 -7.62
CA GLN A 44 9.38 6.86 -8.35
C GLN A 44 9.58 6.25 -9.74
N ARG A 45 8.79 5.25 -10.13
CA ARG A 45 8.89 4.66 -11.48
C ARG A 45 8.54 5.69 -12.55
N TYR A 46 9.24 5.61 -13.67
CA TYR A 46 8.93 6.43 -14.83
C TYR A 46 7.53 6.09 -15.34
N GLY A 47 6.67 7.11 -15.49
CA GLY A 47 5.30 6.94 -15.98
C GLY A 47 4.24 6.66 -14.91
N THR A 48 4.54 6.78 -13.62
CA THR A 48 3.52 6.74 -12.56
C THR A 48 2.47 7.83 -12.81
N SER A 49 1.25 7.43 -13.16
CA SER A 49 0.14 8.35 -13.41
C SER A 49 -0.48 8.84 -12.09
N ILE A 50 -1.35 9.86 -12.17
CA ILE A 50 -2.13 10.29 -10.99
C ILE A 50 -3.09 9.20 -10.50
N ALA A 51 -3.53 8.31 -11.39
CA ALA A 51 -4.32 7.13 -11.06
C ALA A 51 -3.48 6.11 -10.27
N ASP A 52 -2.22 5.90 -10.68
CA ASP A 52 -1.29 5.06 -9.94
C ASP A 52 -0.97 5.64 -8.57
N LEU A 53 -0.80 6.96 -8.46
CA LEU A 53 -0.59 7.65 -7.19
C LEU A 53 -1.69 7.30 -6.17
N HIS A 54 -2.96 7.44 -6.56
CA HIS A 54 -4.09 7.09 -5.70
C HIS A 54 -4.06 5.63 -5.28
N ARG A 55 -3.90 4.71 -6.24
CA ARG A 55 -3.85 3.26 -5.97
C ARG A 55 -2.72 2.89 -5.03
N ILE A 56 -1.53 3.46 -5.23
CA ILE A 56 -0.33 3.15 -4.44
C ILE A 56 -0.50 3.65 -3.01
N ILE A 57 -0.94 4.91 -2.84
CA ILE A 57 -1.12 5.52 -1.53
C ILE A 57 -2.26 4.86 -0.75
N THR A 58 -3.40 4.62 -1.38
CA THR A 58 -4.54 3.93 -0.72
C THR A 58 -4.19 2.50 -0.33
N SER A 59 -3.44 1.77 -1.16
CA SER A 59 -2.93 0.43 -0.82
C SER A 59 -2.02 0.46 0.40
N LEU A 60 -1.11 1.45 0.49
CA LEU A 60 -0.26 1.65 1.66
C LEU A 60 -1.07 2.00 2.91
N LEU A 61 -1.97 2.99 2.81
CA LEU A 61 -2.83 3.42 3.91
C LEU A 61 -3.68 2.27 4.44
N LYS A 62 -4.30 1.48 3.55
CA LYS A 62 -5.06 0.29 3.95
C LYS A 62 -4.20 -0.68 4.76
N LYS A 63 -3.01 -1.02 4.25
CA LYS A 63 -2.08 -1.93 4.94
C LYS A 63 -1.65 -1.41 6.32
N LEU A 64 -1.38 -0.10 6.44
CA LEU A 64 -1.00 0.52 7.72
C LEU A 64 -2.18 0.55 8.70
N ASN A 65 -3.39 0.87 8.22
CA ASN A 65 -4.61 0.86 9.04
C ASN A 65 -4.96 -0.55 9.53
N ASP A 66 -4.91 -1.56 8.66
CA ASP A 66 -5.16 -2.97 9.03
C ASP A 66 -4.20 -3.43 10.14
N ARG A 67 -2.91 -3.07 10.04
CA ARG A 67 -1.91 -3.35 11.07
C ARG A 67 -2.21 -2.64 12.38
N LEU A 68 -2.68 -1.39 12.32
CA LEU A 68 -3.03 -0.58 13.48
C LEU A 68 -4.25 -1.15 14.21
N GLU A 69 -5.31 -1.48 13.48
CA GLU A 69 -6.56 -2.06 14.00
C GLU A 69 -6.31 -3.41 14.66
N GLN A 70 -5.56 -4.28 13.98
CA GLN A 70 -5.22 -5.61 14.50
C GLN A 70 -4.08 -5.58 15.54
N LYS A 71 -3.46 -4.41 15.78
CA LYS A 71 -2.24 -4.25 16.58
C LYS A 71 -1.15 -5.27 16.19
N TYR A 72 -1.02 -5.53 14.89
CA TYR A 72 -0.13 -6.54 14.33
C TYR A 72 1.11 -5.92 13.67
N PHE A 73 2.24 -6.03 14.36
CA PHE A 73 3.52 -5.43 13.96
C PHE A 73 4.53 -6.45 13.41
N GLY A 74 4.03 -7.60 12.93
CA GLY A 74 4.83 -8.69 12.39
C GLY A 74 5.09 -9.83 13.39
N GLN A 75 5.38 -11.01 12.83
CA GLN A 75 5.50 -12.25 13.60
C GLN A 75 6.63 -12.22 14.62
N GLN A 76 7.82 -11.75 14.23
CA GLN A 76 8.98 -11.67 15.14
C GLN A 76 8.72 -10.69 16.29
N THR A 77 8.11 -9.54 16.00
CA THR A 77 7.68 -8.59 17.01
C THR A 77 6.70 -9.23 17.99
N ARG A 78 5.70 -9.98 17.49
CA ARG A 78 4.72 -10.68 18.33
C ARG A 78 5.38 -11.69 19.25
N ILE A 79 6.32 -12.49 18.76
CA ILE A 79 7.08 -13.45 19.57
C ILE A 79 7.85 -12.73 20.68
N LEU A 80 8.55 -11.64 20.34
CA LEU A 80 9.32 -10.86 21.31
C LEU A 80 8.43 -10.17 22.35
N LEU A 81 7.31 -9.58 21.94
CA LEU A 81 6.33 -8.96 22.85
C LEU A 81 5.71 -9.96 23.82
N ASN A 82 5.40 -11.18 23.36
CA ASN A 82 4.83 -12.22 24.20
C ASN A 82 5.80 -12.74 25.27
N ALA A 83 7.12 -12.59 25.05
CA ALA A 83 8.15 -12.96 26.01
C ALA A 83 8.48 -11.84 27.01
N MET A 84 7.88 -10.66 26.89
CA MET A 84 8.12 -9.51 27.78
C MET A 84 7.12 -9.43 28.92
N PRO A 85 7.50 -8.80 30.06
CA PRO A 85 6.56 -8.39 31.09
C PRO A 85 5.42 -7.54 30.51
N GLU A 86 4.23 -7.68 31.09
CA GLU A 86 3.00 -7.04 30.60
C GLU A 86 3.10 -5.52 30.52
N ASP A 87 3.67 -4.88 31.55
CA ASP A 87 3.84 -3.43 31.61
C ASP A 87 4.77 -2.90 30.50
N VAL A 88 5.83 -3.64 30.18
CA VAL A 88 6.78 -3.32 29.10
C VAL A 88 6.10 -3.52 27.75
N ARG A 89 5.39 -4.65 27.58
CA ARG A 89 4.65 -4.99 26.37
C ARG A 89 3.61 -3.92 26.03
N GLU A 90 2.81 -3.48 26.98
CA GLU A 90 1.78 -2.46 26.77
C GLU A 90 2.39 -1.10 26.38
N LYS A 91 3.47 -0.69 27.05
CA LYS A 91 4.20 0.54 26.71
C LYS A 91 4.75 0.51 25.29
N LEU A 92 5.32 -0.63 24.87
CA LEU A 92 5.83 -0.80 23.51
C LEU A 92 4.70 -0.80 22.47
N ILE A 93 3.62 -1.54 22.70
CA ILE A 93 2.46 -1.55 21.81
C ILE A 93 1.90 -0.12 21.66
N SER A 94 1.73 0.63 22.76
CA SER A 94 1.29 2.02 22.72
C SER A 94 2.22 2.90 21.87
N SER A 95 3.54 2.69 22.01
CA SER A 95 4.54 3.42 21.23
C SER A 95 4.47 3.09 19.74
N PHE A 96 4.29 1.81 19.39
CA PHE A 96 4.15 1.37 17.99
C PHE A 96 2.85 1.88 17.36
N VAL A 97 1.74 1.86 18.10
CA VAL A 97 0.46 2.43 17.68
C VAL A 97 0.60 3.92 17.38
N LYS A 98 1.23 4.68 18.29
CA LYS A 98 1.49 6.12 18.08
C LYS A 98 2.37 6.36 16.87
N TYR A 99 3.44 5.59 16.70
CA TYR A 99 4.35 5.70 15.55
C TYR A 99 3.63 5.47 14.21
N LEU A 100 2.86 4.38 14.09
CA LEU A 100 2.07 4.10 12.89
C LEU A 100 1.01 5.19 12.65
N GLY A 101 0.33 5.64 13.71
CA GLY A 101 -0.65 6.72 13.63
C GLY A 101 -0.04 8.01 13.07
N SER A 102 1.16 8.38 13.52
CA SER A 102 1.87 9.56 12.99
C SER A 102 2.21 9.43 11.50
N ILE A 103 2.58 8.23 11.03
CA ILE A 103 2.85 8.00 9.60
C ILE A 103 1.57 8.15 8.79
N ILE A 104 0.48 7.54 9.24
CA ILE A 104 -0.83 7.63 8.56
C ILE A 104 -1.28 9.10 8.48
N GLN A 105 -1.18 9.83 9.58
CA GLN A 105 -1.50 11.26 9.62
C GLN A 105 -0.61 12.09 8.68
N TYR A 106 0.68 11.76 8.58
CA TYR A 106 1.58 12.40 7.64
C TYR A 106 1.11 12.18 6.20
N ILE A 107 0.78 10.95 5.83
CA ILE A 107 0.29 10.63 4.48
C ILE A 107 -1.00 11.41 4.19
N HIS A 108 -1.99 11.37 5.08
CA HIS A 108 -3.24 12.11 4.90
C HIS A 108 -3.01 13.60 4.73
N LYS A 109 -2.15 14.20 5.56
CA LYS A 109 -1.85 15.64 5.48
C LYS A 109 -1.40 16.10 4.09
N TYR A 110 -0.64 15.29 3.36
CA TYR A 110 -0.11 15.66 2.04
C TYR A 110 -0.88 15.04 0.87
N TYR A 111 -1.73 14.04 1.13
CA TYR A 111 -2.49 13.33 0.11
C TYR A 111 -3.96 13.78 0.04
N ASP A 112 -4.60 14.04 1.17
CA ASP A 112 -6.05 14.32 1.22
C ASP A 112 -6.46 15.60 0.51
N GLU A 113 -5.56 16.59 0.37
CA GLU A 113 -5.86 17.83 -0.35
C GLU A 113 -6.18 17.60 -1.84
N HIS A 114 -5.80 16.45 -2.40
CA HIS A 114 -6.04 16.08 -3.80
C HIS A 114 -6.67 14.70 -3.98
N SER A 115 -7.09 14.05 -2.88
CA SER A 115 -7.57 12.67 -2.89
C SER A 115 -8.81 12.51 -3.77
N LEU A 116 -9.72 13.48 -3.77
CA LEU A 116 -10.98 13.41 -4.49
C LEU A 116 -10.77 13.40 -6.02
N LEU A 117 -9.89 14.26 -6.55
CA LEU A 117 -9.53 14.25 -7.98
C LEU A 117 -8.73 12.99 -8.34
N ALA A 118 -7.77 12.60 -7.50
CA ALA A 118 -6.95 11.43 -7.73
C ALA A 118 -7.77 10.11 -7.68
N GLU A 119 -8.74 10.02 -6.78
CA GLU A 119 -9.71 8.92 -6.69
C GLU A 119 -10.58 8.86 -7.94
N SER A 120 -11.08 10.02 -8.37
CA SER A 120 -11.94 10.13 -9.55
C SER A 120 -11.22 9.72 -10.82
N VAL A 121 -9.93 10.05 -10.96
CA VAL A 121 -9.11 9.66 -12.12
C VAL A 121 -8.54 8.24 -11.99
N ALA A 122 -8.53 7.65 -10.79
CA ALA A 122 -7.99 6.30 -10.55
C ALA A 122 -8.67 5.20 -11.38
N ILE A 123 -9.93 5.41 -11.76
CA ILE A 123 -10.69 4.51 -12.63
C ILE A 123 -10.01 4.29 -13.99
N PHE A 124 -9.28 5.28 -14.49
CA PHE A 124 -8.55 5.21 -15.76
C PHE A 124 -7.20 4.50 -15.63
N GLY A 125 -6.74 4.24 -14.40
CA GLY A 125 -5.58 3.39 -14.13
C GLY A 125 -5.92 1.89 -14.05
N ILE A 126 -7.20 1.52 -14.17
CA ILE A 126 -7.64 0.13 -14.22
C ILE A 126 -7.20 -0.46 -15.57
N THR A 127 -6.33 -1.47 -15.52
CA THR A 127 -5.77 -2.11 -16.72
C THR A 127 -6.75 -3.02 -17.46
N GLU A 128 -7.81 -3.44 -16.76
CA GLU A 128 -8.88 -4.32 -17.24
C GLU A 128 -10.18 -3.51 -17.35
N ILE A 129 -10.52 -3.08 -18.57
CA ILE A 129 -11.66 -2.20 -18.85
C ILE A 129 -12.99 -2.81 -18.38
N ASP A 130 -13.08 -4.13 -18.35
CA ASP A 130 -14.23 -4.90 -17.86
C ASP A 130 -14.44 -4.81 -16.33
N GLN A 131 -13.45 -4.32 -15.57
CA GLN A 131 -13.59 -4.06 -14.14
C GLN A 131 -14.13 -2.66 -13.83
N ILE A 132 -14.20 -1.77 -14.81
CA ILE A 132 -14.72 -0.41 -14.62
C ILE A 132 -16.23 -0.47 -14.47
N LYS A 133 -16.77 -0.02 -13.34
CA LYS A 133 -18.22 0.01 -13.13
C LYS A 133 -18.81 1.37 -13.52
N PHE A 134 -20.04 1.34 -14.03
CA PHE A 134 -20.75 2.57 -14.44
C PHE A 134 -20.87 3.60 -13.30
N ASP A 135 -21.16 3.15 -12.08
CA ASP A 135 -21.28 4.02 -10.90
C ASP A 135 -19.99 4.78 -10.57
N GLN A 136 -18.83 4.24 -10.96
CA GLN A 136 -17.54 4.91 -10.79
C GLN A 136 -17.36 6.02 -11.84
N ILE A 137 -17.83 5.80 -13.06
CA ILE A 137 -17.79 6.81 -14.12
C ILE A 137 -18.80 7.92 -13.85
N GLU A 138 -20.00 7.60 -13.36
CA GLU A 138 -20.98 8.60 -12.95
C GLU A 138 -20.45 9.53 -11.84
N LYS A 139 -19.75 8.97 -10.86
CA LYS A 139 -19.08 9.76 -9.82
C LYS A 139 -18.03 10.70 -10.41
N PHE A 140 -17.23 10.25 -11.38
CA PHE A 140 -16.25 11.07 -12.06
C PHE A 140 -16.89 12.24 -12.81
N VAL A 141 -17.95 11.97 -13.57
CA VAL A 141 -18.76 12.97 -14.28
C VAL A 141 -19.29 14.03 -13.32
N ALA A 142 -19.87 13.61 -12.19
CA ALA A 142 -20.41 14.50 -11.18
C ALA A 142 -19.33 15.38 -10.54
N ILE A 143 -18.16 14.82 -10.24
CA ILE A 143 -17.03 15.54 -9.63
C ILE A 143 -16.46 16.60 -10.57
N LEU A 144 -16.40 16.31 -11.87
CA LEU A 144 -15.99 17.27 -12.89
C LEU A 144 -17.10 18.21 -13.34
N ASN A 145 -18.32 18.04 -12.82
CA ASN A 145 -19.50 18.81 -13.20
C ASN A 145 -19.70 18.86 -14.73
N LEU A 146 -19.56 17.71 -15.38
CA LEU A 146 -19.74 17.58 -16.83
C LEU A 146 -21.23 17.39 -17.14
N GLU A 147 -21.74 18.16 -18.10
CA GLU A 147 -23.05 17.88 -18.70
C GLU A 147 -22.90 16.76 -19.74
N VAL A 148 -23.34 15.56 -19.39
CA VAL A 148 -23.35 14.38 -20.27
C VAL A 148 -24.69 13.67 -20.18
N ASP A 149 -25.06 13.04 -21.28
CA ASP A 149 -26.20 12.13 -21.36
C ASP A 149 -25.83 10.79 -20.70
N HIS A 150 -26.40 10.51 -19.53
CA HIS A 150 -26.08 9.31 -18.74
C HIS A 150 -26.53 8.02 -19.43
N ASP A 151 -27.65 8.03 -20.16
CA ASP A 151 -28.16 6.86 -20.86
C ASP A 151 -27.20 6.49 -22.01
N LYS A 152 -26.80 7.50 -22.79
CA LYS A 152 -25.82 7.31 -23.86
C LYS A 152 -24.45 6.87 -23.33
N LEU A 153 -24.01 7.46 -22.22
CA LEU A 153 -22.75 7.10 -21.58
C LEU A 153 -22.76 5.63 -21.11
N PHE A 154 -23.87 5.16 -20.54
CA PHE A 154 -24.04 3.76 -20.16
C PHE A 154 -23.89 2.82 -21.36
N GLU A 155 -24.57 3.12 -22.46
CA GLU A 155 -24.48 2.33 -23.70
C GLU A 155 -23.05 2.29 -24.26
N GLU A 156 -22.37 3.44 -24.29
CA GLU A 156 -20.99 3.56 -24.77
C GLU A 156 -20.02 2.72 -23.93
N ILE A 157 -20.17 2.70 -22.60
CA ILE A 157 -19.33 1.91 -21.69
C ILE A 157 -19.55 0.41 -21.89
N ILE A 158 -20.81 -0.03 -22.00
CA ILE A 158 -21.13 -1.44 -22.26
C ILE A 158 -20.54 -1.88 -23.61
N SER A 159 -20.68 -1.04 -24.64
CA SER A 159 -20.07 -1.31 -25.95
C SER A 159 -18.55 -1.47 -25.84
N LEU A 160 -17.88 -0.54 -25.15
CA LEU A 160 -16.43 -0.55 -24.97
C LEU A 160 -15.96 -1.82 -24.22
N GLN A 161 -16.68 -2.22 -23.17
CA GLN A 161 -16.39 -3.45 -22.41
C GLN A 161 -16.55 -4.71 -23.26
N ASN A 162 -17.57 -4.76 -24.11
CA ASN A 162 -17.79 -5.90 -25.02
C ASN A 162 -16.66 -5.98 -26.06
N THR A 163 -16.30 -4.86 -26.69
CA THR A 163 -15.17 -4.81 -27.63
C THR A 163 -13.86 -5.22 -26.97
N TYR A 164 -13.60 -4.79 -25.73
CA TYR A 164 -12.40 -5.19 -24.99
C TYR A 164 -12.35 -6.70 -24.74
N LYS A 165 -13.47 -7.32 -24.34
CA LYS A 165 -13.58 -8.77 -24.14
C LYS A 165 -13.32 -9.53 -25.45
N GLU A 166 -13.89 -9.07 -26.56
CA GLU A 166 -13.65 -9.64 -27.88
C GLU A 166 -12.16 -9.59 -28.24
N VAL A 167 -11.53 -8.42 -28.19
CA VAL A 167 -10.10 -8.24 -28.51
C VAL A 167 -9.20 -9.13 -27.64
N ASN A 168 -9.49 -9.23 -26.35
CA ASN A 168 -8.71 -10.09 -25.45
C ASN A 168 -8.95 -11.58 -25.70
N SER A 169 -10.16 -11.99 -26.12
CA SER A 169 -10.44 -13.37 -26.51
C SER A 169 -9.63 -13.78 -27.75
N TYR A 170 -9.50 -12.90 -28.75
CA TYR A 170 -8.68 -13.15 -29.94
C TYR A 170 -7.18 -13.29 -29.59
N ARG A 171 -6.67 -12.47 -28.66
CA ARG A 171 -5.27 -12.55 -28.20
C ARG A 171 -4.93 -13.84 -27.45
N GLN A 172 -5.90 -14.48 -26.80
CA GLN A 172 -5.69 -15.78 -26.13
C GLN A 172 -5.71 -16.96 -27.12
N VAL A 173 -6.38 -16.83 -28.25
CA VAL A 173 -6.40 -17.84 -29.33
C VAL A 173 -5.06 -17.86 -30.07
N ASP A 174 -4.43 -16.70 -30.30
CA ASP A 174 -3.12 -16.61 -30.97
C ASP A 174 -1.95 -17.16 -30.13
N GLN A 175 -2.08 -17.24 -28.81
CA GLN A 175 -1.04 -17.83 -27.93
C GLN A 175 -1.15 -19.36 -27.78
N ASN A 176 -2.29 -19.95 -28.14
CA ASN A 176 -2.55 -21.39 -28.10
C ASN A 176 -2.72 -21.94 -29.53
N GLY A 177 -1.71 -21.72 -30.39
CA GLY A 177 -1.72 -22.15 -31.79
C GLY A 177 -2.14 -23.62 -31.99
N PRO A 178 -2.66 -23.97 -33.18
CA PRO A 178 -3.31 -25.25 -33.44
C PRO A 178 -2.35 -26.44 -33.24
N PRO A 179 -2.88 -27.65 -32.94
CA PRO A 179 -2.10 -28.83 -32.56
C PRO A 179 -1.06 -29.27 -33.60
#